data_AF-A0A0N1CKF5-F1
#
_entry.id   AF-A0A0N1CKF5-F1
#
_cell.length_a   1.000
_cell.length_b   1.000
_cell.length_c   1.000
_cell.angle_alpha   90.00
_cell.angle_beta   90.00
_cell.angle_gamma   90.00
#
_symmetry.space_group_name_H-M   'P 1'
#
loop_
_entity.id
_entity.type
_entity.pdbx_description
1 polymer ?
#
loop_
_entity_poly.entity_id
_entity_poly.type
_entity_poly.pdbx_seq_one_letter_code
_entity_poly.pdbx_strand_id
1 'polypeptide(L)' 'MKKRIKKKKAYKKYIQDIFTGYEDMLENPELSEKKFVYLKEETILKRDENNQIRFRTIDID' A
#
# COMPACT_ATOMS: atom_id res chain seq x y z
N MET A 1 -5.36 -22.51 16.00
CA MET A 1 -4.65 -22.59 14.70
C MET A 1 -5.11 -21.58 13.63
N LYS A 2 -6.41 -21.30 13.46
CA LYS A 2 -6.94 -20.46 12.35
C LYS A 2 -6.49 -18.99 12.34
N LYS A 3 -6.17 -18.38 13.51
CA LYS A 3 -5.81 -16.95 13.62
C LYS A 3 -4.51 -16.58 12.88
N ARG A 4 -3.45 -17.37 13.03
CA ARG A 4 -2.14 -17.12 12.39
C ARG A 4 -2.24 -17.18 10.85
N ILE A 5 -2.98 -18.16 10.34
CA ILE A 5 -3.22 -18.32 8.90
C ILE A 5 -4.03 -17.13 8.37
N LYS A 6 -5.07 -16.69 9.09
CA LYS A 6 -5.88 -15.52 8.71
C LYS A 6 -5.04 -14.23 8.65
N LYS A 7 -4.18 -13.99 9.64
CA LYS A 7 -3.25 -12.84 9.64
C LYS A 7 -2.31 -12.88 8.43
N LYS A 8 -1.68 -14.02 8.15
CA LYS A 8 -0.79 -14.20 6.99
C LYS A 8 -1.51 -13.96 5.67
N LYS A 9 -2.75 -14.44 5.52
CA LYS A 9 -3.56 -14.20 4.31
C LYS A 9 -3.90 -12.72 4.15
N ALA A 10 -4.27 -12.03 5.24
CA ALA A 10 -4.57 -10.61 5.22
C ALA A 10 -3.33 -9.76 4.89
N TYR A 11 -2.15 -10.11 5.43
CA TYR A 11 -0.90 -9.44 5.06
C TYR A 11 -0.53 -9.64 3.60
N LYS A 12 -0.68 -10.87 3.07
CA LYS A 12 -0.48 -11.11 1.63
C LYS A 12 -1.41 -10.27 0.76
N LYS A 13 -2.67 -10.15 1.17
CA LYS A 13 -3.65 -9.30 0.49
C LYS A 13 -3.24 -7.83 0.55
N TYR A 14 -2.83 -7.34 1.72
CA TYR A 14 -2.32 -5.98 1.89
C TYR A 14 -1.17 -5.65 0.94
N ILE A 15 -0.17 -6.54 0.84
CA ILE A 15 0.94 -6.36 -0.10
C ILE A 15 0.45 -6.38 -1.55
N GLN A 16 -0.46 -7.29 -1.90
CA GLN A 16 -1.04 -7.35 -3.24
C GLN A 16 -1.80 -6.06 -3.58
N ASP A 17 -2.60 -5.54 -2.66
CA ASP A 17 -3.37 -4.31 -2.83
C ASP A 17 -2.42 -3.10 -3.03
N ILE A 18 -1.26 -3.06 -2.36
CA ILE A 18 -0.24 -2.02 -2.59
C ILE A 18 0.32 -2.09 -4.02
N PHE A 19 0.67 -3.27 -4.51
CA PHE A 19 1.22 -3.41 -5.86
C PHE A 19 0.20 -3.08 -6.95
N THR A 20 -1.04 -3.55 -6.80
CA THR A 20 -2.15 -3.14 -7.69
C THR A 20 -2.37 -1.64 -7.62
N GLY A 21 -2.27 -1.05 -6.42
CA GLY A 21 -2.30 0.38 -6.23
C GLY A 21 -1.24 1.14 -7.03
N TYR A 22 -0.03 0.61 -7.05
CA TYR A 22 1.09 1.15 -7.82
C TYR A 22 0.87 1.02 -9.33
N GLU A 23 0.40 -0.13 -9.81
CA GLU A 23 0.04 -0.34 -11.22
C GLU A 23 -1.04 0.65 -11.67
N ASP A 24 -2.11 0.81 -10.89
CA ASP A 24 -3.17 1.78 -11.19
C ASP A 24 -2.63 3.22 -11.26
N MET A 25 -1.66 3.56 -10.40
CA MET A 25 -1.02 4.87 -10.43
C MET A 25 -0.14 5.03 -11.66
N LEU A 26 0.52 3.98 -12.16
CA LEU A 26 1.26 4.03 -13.42
C LEU A 26 0.32 4.26 -14.60
N GLU A 27 -0.84 3.60 -14.63
CA GLU A 27 -1.84 3.74 -15.69
C GLU A 27 -2.56 5.10 -15.66
N ASN A 28 -2.80 5.65 -14.46
CA ASN A 28 -3.54 6.90 -14.27
C ASN A 28 -2.66 7.97 -13.61
N PRO A 29 -2.04 8.87 -14.41
CA PRO A 29 -1.18 9.94 -13.88
C PRO A 29 -1.87 10.93 -12.96
N GLU A 30 -3.21 11.01 -12.99
CA GLU A 30 -4.01 11.89 -12.12
C GLU A 30 -4.07 11.42 -10.66
N LEU A 31 -3.76 10.14 -10.40
CA LEU A 31 -3.68 9.60 -9.05
C LEU A 31 -2.37 10.06 -8.40
N SER A 32 -2.47 11.07 -7.55
CA SER A 32 -1.35 11.65 -6.81
C SER A 32 -0.98 10.84 -5.56
N GLU A 33 -1.94 10.18 -4.92
CA GLU A 33 -1.74 9.46 -3.67
C GLU A 33 -2.68 8.25 -3.51
N LYS A 34 -2.17 7.15 -2.94
CA LYS A 34 -2.96 6.02 -2.43
C LYS A 34 -2.46 5.61 -1.04
N LYS A 35 -3.37 5.18 -0.18
CA LYS A 35 -3.07 4.75 1.19
C LYS A 35 -3.55 3.33 1.43
N PHE A 36 -2.73 2.55 2.12
CA PHE A 36 -3.00 1.17 2.47
C PHE A 36 -2.72 0.98 3.96
N VAL A 37 -3.65 0.39 4.69
CA VAL A 37 -3.49 0.17 6.13
C VAL A 37 -3.57 -1.32 6.45
N TYR A 38 -2.65 -1.80 7.27
CA TYR A 38 -2.69 -3.14 7.83
C TYR A 38 -2.27 -3.13 9.30
N LEU A 39 -3.20 -3.52 10.18
CA LEU A 39 -2.99 -3.49 11.64
C LEU A 39 -2.58 -2.10 12.13
N LYS A 40 -1.30 -1.91 12.43
CA LYS A 40 -0.69 -0.67 12.91
C LYS A 40 0.29 -0.08 11.90
N GLU A 41 0.24 -0.51 10.64
CA GLU A 41 1.12 -0.02 9.58
C GLU A 41 0.28 0.69 8.51
N GLU A 42 0.68 1.90 8.12
CA GLU A 42 0.17 2.61 6.95
C GLU A 42 1.28 2.67 5.89
N THR A 43 0.98 2.22 4.68
CA THR A 43 1.81 2.45 3.50
C THR A 43 1.13 3.45 2.58
N ILE A 44 1.85 4.51 2.28
CA ILE A 44 1.43 5.59 1.39
C ILE A 44 2.23 5.48 0.09
N LEU A 45 1.52 5.41 -1.02
CA LEU A 45 2.06 5.64 -2.36
C LEU A 45 1.78 7.09 -2.73
N LYS A 46 2.81 7.86 -3.05
CA LYS A 46 2.65 9.26 -3.42
C LYS A 46 3.57 9.63 -4.58
N ARG A 47 3.09 10.46 -5.50
CA ARG A 47 3.93 11.07 -6.53
C ARG A 47 4.73 12.24 -5.94
N ASP A 48 6.04 12.21 -6.16
CA ASP A 48 6.93 13.32 -5.79
C ASP A 48 6.92 14.43 -6.85
N GLU A 49 7.69 15.49 -6.61
CA GLU A 49 7.80 16.66 -7.49
C GLU A 49 8.34 16.31 -8.90
N ASN A 50 9.07 15.20 -9.02
CA ASN A 50 9.56 14.68 -10.30
C ASN A 50 8.58 13.67 -10.93
N ASN A 51 7.34 13.62 -10.42
CA ASN A 51 6.30 12.69 -10.84
C ASN A 51 6.66 11.21 -10.64
N GLN A 52 7.63 10.90 -9.76
CA GLN A 52 8.02 9.54 -9.43
C GLN A 52 7.15 9.03 -8.28
N ILE A 53 6.73 7.76 -8.35
CA ILE A 53 5.95 7.15 -7.30
C ILE A 53 6.90 6.69 -6.17
N ARG A 54 6.70 7.24 -4.97
CA ARG A 54 7.43 6.93 -3.75
C ARG A 54 6.57 6.11 -2.81
N PHE A 55 7.21 5.16 -2.13
CA PHE A 55 6.59 4.31 -1.11
C PHE A 55 7.07 4.79 0.26
N ARG A 56 6.13 5.03 1.17
CA ARG A 56 6.46 5.32 2.57
C ARG A 56 5.59 4.49 3.49
N THR A 57 6.21 3.66 4.30
CA THR A 57 5.52 2.91 5.36
C THR A 57 5.82 3.57 6.70
N ILE A 58 4.78 3.81 7.50
CA ILE A 58 4.85 4.36 8.84
C ILE A 58 4.05 3.48 9.80
N ASP A 59 4.54 3.33 11.02
CA ASP A 59 3.74 2.77 12.11
C ASP A 59 2.74 3.82 12.61
N ILE A 60 1.49 3.40 12.76
CA ILE A 60 0.37 4.15 13.32
C ILE A 60 0.14 3.60 14.73
N ASP A 61 0.52 4.38 15.74
CA ASP A 61 0.42 3.99 17.15
C ASP A 61 -1.02 3.97 17.70
#